data_AF-A0A5C6FIJ9-F1
#
_entry.id   AF-A0A5C6FIJ9-F1
#
_cell.length_a   1.000
_cell.length_b   1.000
_cell.length_c   1.000
_cell.angle_alpha   90.00
_cell.angle_beta   90.00
_cell.angle_gamma   90.00
#
_symmetry.space_group_name_H-M   'P 1'
#
loop_
_entity.id
_entity.type
_entity.pdbx_description
1 polymer ?
#
loop_
_entity_poly.entity_id
_entity_poly.type
_entity_poly.pdbx_seq_one_letter_code
_entity_poly.pdbx_strand_id
1 'polypeptide(L)' 'MTERAYGMNYHKEYFTESSEAFFGTNDFFPINREQRKRHDPQMEAQVGSVWSLQGE' A
#
# COMPACT_ATOMS: atom_id res chain seq x y z
N MET A 1 -4.47 -20.77 6.17
CA MET A 1 -3.48 -20.05 7.00
C MET A 1 -3.78 -18.59 6.81
N THR A 2 -4.35 -17.92 7.81
CA THR A 2 -4.61 -16.48 7.72
C THR A 2 -3.29 -15.81 8.06
N GLU A 3 -2.47 -15.53 7.05
CA GLU A 3 -1.26 -14.73 7.24
C GLU A 3 -1.67 -13.39 7.86
N ARG A 4 -0.92 -12.94 8.86
CA ARG A 4 -1.17 -11.64 9.47
C ARG A 4 -0.71 -10.60 8.45
N ALA A 5 -1.41 -9.48 8.31
CA ALA A 5 -0.88 -8.33 7.57
C ALA A 5 0.51 -8.00 8.14
N TYR A 6 1.54 -8.38 7.41
CA TYR A 6 2.90 -8.41 7.93
C TYR A 6 3.49 -6.99 7.96
N GLY A 7 2.80 -6.02 7.34
CA GLY A 7 3.21 -4.62 7.30
C GLY A 7 3.52 -3.98 8.65
N MET A 8 2.97 -4.48 9.77
CA MET A 8 3.33 -3.91 11.09
C MET A 8 4.66 -4.40 11.67
N ASN A 9 5.21 -5.53 11.21
CA ASN A 9 6.45 -6.10 11.76
C ASN A 9 7.68 -5.89 10.87
N TYR A 10 7.49 -5.66 9.56
CA TYR A 10 8.58 -5.50 8.61
C TYR A 10 8.27 -4.41 7.58
N HIS A 11 9.08 -3.35 7.57
CA HIS A 11 8.88 -2.19 6.71
C HIS A 11 8.89 -2.52 5.21
N LYS A 12 9.57 -3.60 4.78
CA LYS A 12 9.55 -4.01 3.36
C LYS A 12 8.21 -4.63 2.97
N GLU A 13 7.63 -5.46 3.83
CA GLU A 13 6.31 -6.06 3.58
C GLU A 13 5.24 -4.98 3.57
N TYR A 14 5.32 -4.00 4.46
CA TYR A 14 4.44 -2.84 4.43
C TYR A 14 4.51 -2.07 3.10
N PHE A 15 5.70 -1.87 2.55
CA PHE A 15 5.86 -1.22 1.25
C PHE A 15 5.34 -2.09 0.10
N THR A 16 5.53 -3.42 0.15
CA THR A 16 5.02 -4.37 -0.83
C THR A 16 3.49 -4.39 -0.83
N GLU A 17 2.86 -4.66 0.31
CA GLU A 17 1.40 -4.59 0.51
C GLU A 17 0.89 -3.21 0.10
N SER A 18 1.71 -2.17 0.34
CA SER A 18 1.35 -0.81 -0.04
C SER A 18 1.43 -0.51 -1.54
N SER A 19 2.30 -1.19 -2.25
CA SER A 19 2.35 -1.11 -3.71
C SER A 19 1.24 -1.96 -4.34
N GLU A 20 0.92 -3.12 -3.76
CA GLU A 20 -0.10 -4.04 -4.28
C GLU A 20 -1.50 -3.43 -4.31
N ALA A 21 -2.02 -2.92 -3.20
CA ALA A 21 -3.31 -2.22 -3.25
C ALA A 21 -3.23 -0.80 -3.87
N PHE A 22 -2.05 -0.30 -4.25
CA PHE A 22 -1.93 0.93 -5.04
C PHE A 22 -2.16 0.64 -6.53
N PHE A 23 -1.55 -0.44 -7.05
CA PHE A 23 -1.67 -0.84 -8.45
C PHE A 23 -2.87 -1.76 -8.73
N GLY A 24 -3.37 -2.47 -7.71
CA GLY A 24 -4.45 -3.42 -7.85
C GLY A 24 -5.15 -3.68 -6.52
N THR A 25 -5.09 -4.94 -6.08
CA THR A 25 -5.79 -5.41 -4.88
C THR A 25 -4.76 -6.10 -3.97
N ASN A 26 -4.79 -5.80 -2.68
CA ASN A 26 -3.98 -6.45 -1.66
C ASN A 26 -4.80 -7.53 -0.96
N ASP A 27 -4.14 -8.59 -0.50
CA ASP A 27 -4.78 -9.68 0.22
C ASP A 27 -5.19 -9.28 1.64
N PHE A 28 -4.59 -8.22 2.18
CA PHE A 28 -4.89 -7.67 3.51
C PHE A 28 -5.45 -6.25 3.46
N PHE A 29 -6.18 -5.86 4.51
CA PHE A 29 -6.63 -4.48 4.64
C PHE A 29 -5.42 -3.52 4.79
N PRO A 30 -5.34 -2.42 4.03
CA PRO A 30 -6.31 -1.98 3.02
C PRO A 30 -6.25 -2.79 1.71
N ILE A 31 -7.41 -3.31 1.27
CA ILE A 31 -7.52 -4.25 0.14
C ILE A 31 -7.43 -3.54 -1.20
N ASN A 32 -7.80 -2.26 -1.27
CA ASN A 32 -7.77 -1.50 -2.52
C ASN A 32 -7.35 -0.04 -2.30
N ARG A 33 -7.10 0.64 -3.42
CA ARG A 33 -6.60 2.02 -3.43
C ARG A 33 -7.53 3.02 -2.75
N GLU A 34 -8.84 2.85 -2.84
CA GLU A 34 -9.79 3.75 -2.17
C GLU A 34 -9.75 3.61 -0.65
N GLN A 35 -9.67 2.37 -0.15
CA GLN A 35 -9.53 2.08 1.27
C GLN A 35 -8.19 2.61 1.79
N ARG A 36 -7.11 2.41 1.04
CA ARG A 36 -5.79 2.95 1.33
C ARG A 36 -5.80 4.48 1.42
N LYS A 37 -6.37 5.19 0.45
CA LYS A 37 -6.47 6.66 0.48
C LYS A 37 -7.14 7.20 1.75
N ARG A 38 -8.08 6.43 2.33
CA ARG A 38 -8.76 6.80 3.58
C ARG A 38 -7.98 6.41 4.82
N HIS A 39 -7.33 5.24 4.79
CA HIS A 39 -6.60 4.70 5.94
C HIS A 39 -5.22 5.34 6.10
N ASP A 40 -4.53 5.54 4.99
CA ASP A 40 -3.15 5.98 4.92
C ASP A 40 -2.86 6.83 3.66
N PRO A 41 -3.34 8.08 3.63
CA PRO A 41 -3.11 8.99 2.52
C PRO A 41 -1.63 9.37 2.35
N GLN A 42 -0.82 9.28 3.41
CA GLN A 42 0.61 9.60 3.35
C GLN A 42 1.36 8.52 2.57
N MET A 43 1.13 7.24 2.88
CA MET A 43 1.76 6.14 2.15
C MET A 43 1.28 6.08 0.68
N GLU A 44 0.01 6.38 0.40
CA GLU A 44 -0.48 6.54 -0.97
C GLU A 44 0.35 7.58 -1.76
N ALA A 45 0.61 8.74 -1.16
CA ALA A 45 1.41 9.79 -1.79
C ALA A 45 2.88 9.36 -1.95
N GLN A 46 3.44 8.67 -0.96
CA GLN A 46 4.82 8.16 -1.01
C GLN A 46 4.99 7.11 -2.11
N VAL A 47 4.11 6.11 -2.19
CA VAL A 47 4.11 5.10 -3.26
C VAL A 47 3.97 5.80 -4.62
N GLY A 48 3.02 6.73 -4.77
CA GLY A 48 2.87 7.50 -6.00
C GLY A 48 4.11 8.31 -6.40
N SER A 49 4.82 8.89 -5.43
CA SER A 49 6.06 9.63 -5.64
C SER A 49 7.24 8.71 -6.01
N VAL A 50 7.39 7.55 -5.35
CA VAL A 50 8.47 6.59 -5.61
C VAL A 50 8.34 5.98 -7.01
N TRP A 51 7.11 5.73 -7.46
CA TRP A 51 6.84 5.22 -8.80
C TRP A 51 6.78 6.32 -9.88
N SER A 52 7.17 7.56 -9.54
CA SER A 52 7.21 8.70 -10.47
C SER A 52 5.89 8.99 -11.19
N LEU A 53 4.75 8.64 -10.58
CA LEU A 53 3.42 8.93 -11.14
C LEU A 53 2.99 10.38 -10.88
N GLN A 54 3.84 11.20 -10.28
CA GLN A 54 3.72 12.66 -10.21
C GLN A 54 4.85 13.27 -11.05
N GLY A 55 4.63 13.37 -12.37
CA GLY A 55 5.64 13.85 -13.30
C GLY A 55 5.16 13.91 -14.74
N GLU A 56 4.26 14.84 -15.03
CA GLU A 56 4.25 15.64 -16.26
C GLU A 56 4.07 17.12 -15.87
#